data_AF-A0AAW5KD12-F1
#
_entry.id   AF-A0AAW5KD12-F1
#
_cell.length_a   1.000
_cell.length_b   1.000
_cell.length_c   1.000
_cell.angle_alpha   90.00
_cell.angle_beta   90.00
_cell.angle_gamma   90.00
#
_symmetry.space_group_name_H-M   'P 1'
#
loop_
_entity.id
_entity.type
_entity.pdbx_description
1 polymer ?
#
loop_
_entity_poly.entity_id
_entity_poly.type
_entity_poly.pdbx_seq_one_letter_code
_entity_poly.pdbx_strand_id
1 'polypeptide(L)'
;MSSTGEKIKKLRTSIGLSQEQLAEELEISLKSVHRYESGKSRPDTHTIIKLATFFDVSSDYLLGLIGIKNQMKVEKNKVSKQGQYNQFYKRYLNCKNSADIDESAIYYWIYFGDKNDFGGQSEWVGWADEERTLEVRRLRPVIPQAAIKLCTSVYERPMLINSKADALIFRIFGGHAIVKADICKKYLPEFYEDYVGPSPERDALKSI
;
A
#
# COMPACT_ATOMS: atom_id res chain seq x y z
N MET A 1 -6.85 16.72 -0.54
CA MET A 1 -6.87 15.74 0.58
C MET A 1 -7.80 14.61 0.16
N SER A 2 -7.44 13.35 0.39
CA SER A 2 -8.30 12.22 -0.02
C SER A 2 -9.57 12.17 0.86
N SER A 3 -10.74 12.04 0.24
CA SER A 3 -12.02 12.00 0.93
C SER A 3 -12.20 10.69 1.72
N THR A 4 -13.07 10.68 2.74
CA THR A 4 -13.40 9.46 3.50
C THR A 4 -13.89 8.33 2.57
N GLY A 5 -14.67 8.67 1.55
CA GLY A 5 -15.15 7.73 0.54
C GLY A 5 -14.02 7.07 -0.25
N GLU A 6 -13.05 7.86 -0.70
CA GLU A 6 -11.86 7.33 -1.38
C GLU A 6 -11.05 6.40 -0.48
N LYS A 7 -10.90 6.73 0.81
CA LYS A 7 -10.18 5.89 1.77
C LYS A 7 -10.91 4.56 2.02
N ILE A 8 -12.23 4.58 2.18
CA ILE A 8 -13.05 3.36 2.30
C ILE A 8 -12.88 2.49 1.06
N LYS A 9 -13.03 3.08 -0.14
CA LYS A 9 -12.85 2.36 -1.40
C LYS A 9 -11.45 1.77 -1.53
N LYS A 10 -10.42 2.54 -1.16
CA LYS A 10 -9.03 2.11 -1.19
C LYS A 10 -8.79 0.92 -0.26
N LEU A 11 -9.23 1.00 0.99
CA LEU A 11 -9.11 -0.09 1.97
C LEU A 11 -9.89 -1.34 1.55
N ARG A 12 -11.11 -1.17 1.03
CA ARG A 12 -11.93 -2.28 0.53
C ARG A 12 -11.27 -3.00 -0.63
N THR A 13 -10.87 -2.24 -1.65
CA THR A 13 -10.23 -2.80 -2.84
C THR A 13 -8.87 -3.39 -2.51
N SER A 14 -8.17 -2.84 -1.52
CA SER A 14 -6.87 -3.37 -1.10
C SER A 14 -6.94 -4.76 -0.48
N ILE A 15 -8.06 -5.12 0.14
CA ILE A 15 -8.29 -6.47 0.66
C ILE A 15 -9.05 -7.36 -0.33
N GLY A 16 -9.33 -6.86 -1.53
CA GLY A 16 -9.98 -7.60 -2.63
C GLY A 16 -11.47 -7.84 -2.44
N LEU A 17 -12.16 -7.02 -1.63
CA LEU A 17 -13.61 -7.13 -1.43
C LEU A 17 -14.41 -6.35 -2.48
N SER A 18 -15.56 -6.87 -2.87
CA SER A 18 -16.63 -6.15 -3.57
C SER A 18 -17.39 -5.20 -2.63
N GLN A 19 -18.17 -4.25 -3.18
CA GLN A 19 -18.99 -3.36 -2.34
C GLN A 19 -20.04 -4.14 -1.55
N GLU A 20 -20.54 -5.22 -2.14
CA GLU A 20 -21.49 -6.18 -1.59
C GLU A 20 -20.91 -6.90 -0.38
N GLN A 21 -19.70 -7.47 -0.52
CA GLN A 21 -19.02 -8.15 0.57
C GLN A 21 -18.71 -7.21 1.73
N LEU A 22 -18.26 -5.98 1.45
CA LEU A 22 -18.05 -5.00 2.53
C LEU A 22 -19.35 -4.65 3.25
N ALA A 23 -20.46 -4.54 2.51
CA ALA A 23 -21.76 -4.26 3.09
C ALA A 23 -22.22 -5.38 4.03
N GLU A 24 -21.99 -6.63 3.64
CA GLU A 24 -22.28 -7.83 4.44
C GLU A 24 -21.44 -7.87 5.73
N GLU A 25 -20.12 -7.71 5.63
CA GLU A 25 -19.19 -7.72 6.78
C GLU A 25 -19.49 -6.62 7.81
N LEU A 26 -19.98 -5.46 7.36
CA LEU A 26 -20.31 -4.33 8.22
C LEU A 26 -21.79 -4.30 8.65
N GLU A 27 -22.60 -5.23 8.16
CA GLU A 27 -24.06 -5.26 8.34
C GLU A 27 -24.74 -3.93 7.98
N ILE A 28 -24.39 -3.37 6.82
CA ILE A 28 -24.98 -2.14 6.27
C ILE A 28 -25.51 -2.39 4.86
N SER A 29 -26.31 -1.46 4.33
CA SER A 29 -26.81 -1.62 2.96
C SER A 29 -25.70 -1.40 1.91
N LEU A 30 -25.72 -2.19 0.82
CA LEU A 30 -24.88 -1.95 -0.36
C LEU A 30 -24.99 -0.51 -0.87
N LYS A 31 -26.21 0.05 -0.86
CA LYS A 31 -26.47 1.45 -1.24
C LYS A 31 -25.68 2.42 -0.36
N SER A 32 -25.53 2.13 0.93
CA SER A 32 -24.73 2.94 1.85
C SER A 32 -23.25 2.92 1.43
N VAL A 33 -22.67 1.74 1.23
CA VAL A 33 -21.26 1.58 0.77
C VAL A 33 -21.03 2.35 -0.53
N HIS A 34 -21.91 2.15 -1.53
CA HIS A 34 -21.82 2.86 -2.80
C HIS A 34 -21.82 4.38 -2.62
N ARG A 35 -22.76 4.92 -1.82
CA ARG A 35 -22.85 6.36 -1.58
C ARG A 35 -21.66 6.92 -0.81
N TYR A 36 -21.09 6.16 0.13
CA TYR A 36 -19.88 6.57 0.84
C TYR A 36 -18.71 6.66 -0.12
N GLU A 37 -18.45 5.61 -0.89
CA GLU A 37 -17.31 5.56 -1.82
C GLU A 37 -17.42 6.56 -2.97
N SER A 38 -18.64 6.94 -3.36
CA SER A 38 -18.88 7.96 -4.38
C SER A 38 -18.99 9.38 -3.82
N GLY A 39 -18.79 9.58 -2.51
CA GLY A 39 -18.92 10.88 -1.85
C GLY A 39 -20.34 11.46 -1.78
N LYS A 40 -21.38 10.67 -2.13
CA LYS A 40 -22.80 11.07 -2.10
C LYS A 40 -23.40 11.09 -0.69
N SER A 41 -22.72 10.47 0.28
CA SER A 41 -23.00 10.59 1.71
C SER A 41 -21.76 10.36 2.55
N ARG A 42 -21.81 10.80 3.81
CA ARG A 42 -20.81 10.44 4.81
C ARG A 42 -21.33 9.31 5.69
N PRO A 43 -20.48 8.36 6.10
CA PRO A 43 -20.84 7.39 7.13
C PRO A 43 -21.11 8.12 8.45
N ASP A 44 -22.08 7.61 9.23
CA ASP A 44 -22.31 8.10 10.59
C ASP A 44 -21.22 7.62 11.54
N THR A 45 -21.21 8.14 12.77
CA THR A 45 -20.20 7.80 13.77
C THR A 45 -20.12 6.29 14.03
N HIS A 46 -21.26 5.60 14.07
CA HIS A 46 -21.30 4.16 14.31
C HIS A 46 -20.66 3.37 13.15
N THR A 47 -20.97 3.76 11.92
CA THR A 47 -20.40 3.17 10.71
C THR A 47 -18.91 3.46 10.59
N ILE A 48 -18.46 4.66 10.99
CA ILE A 48 -17.03 4.97 11.07
C ILE A 48 -16.31 4.06 12.06
N ILE A 49 -16.91 3.80 13.23
CA ILE A 49 -16.33 2.85 14.21
C ILE A 49 -16.25 1.46 13.58
N LYS A 50 -17.34 0.96 12.97
CA LYS A 50 -17.34 -0.35 12.28
C LYS A 50 -16.24 -0.44 11.21
N LEU A 51 -16.12 0.57 10.35
CA LEU A 51 -15.08 0.65 9.31
C LEU A 51 -13.67 0.70 9.90
N ALA A 52 -13.45 1.51 10.94
CA ALA A 52 -12.16 1.67 11.60
C ALA A 52 -11.71 0.35 12.23
N THR A 53 -12.63 -0.32 12.92
CA THR A 53 -12.39 -1.63 13.52
C THR A 53 -12.15 -2.71 12.46
N PHE A 54 -12.99 -2.75 11.43
CA PHE A 54 -12.89 -3.75 10.36
C PHE A 54 -11.57 -3.65 9.60
N PHE A 55 -11.15 -2.45 9.21
CA PHE A 55 -9.90 -2.24 8.47
C PHE A 55 -8.66 -2.10 9.36
N ASP A 56 -8.80 -2.14 10.68
CA ASP A 56 -7.72 -1.94 11.65
C ASP A 56 -6.97 -0.61 11.44
N VAL A 57 -7.74 0.46 11.29
CA VAL A 57 -7.24 1.81 11.06
C VAL A 57 -7.83 2.78 12.08
N SER A 58 -7.19 3.92 12.31
CA SER A 58 -7.80 4.95 13.16
C SER A 58 -8.97 5.65 12.44
N SER A 59 -9.95 6.12 13.20
CA SER A 59 -11.00 7.01 12.69
C SER A 59 -10.41 8.25 12.03
N ASP A 60 -9.34 8.81 12.60
CA ASP A 60 -8.63 9.97 12.05
C ASP A 60 -8.05 9.68 10.68
N TYR A 61 -7.54 8.45 10.47
CA TYR A 61 -7.11 8.04 9.15
C TYR A 61 -8.31 7.97 8.22
N LEU A 62 -9.39 7.25 8.54
CA LEU A 62 -10.58 7.16 7.68
C LEU A 62 -11.19 8.53 7.35
N LEU A 63 -11.19 9.45 8.31
CA LEU A 63 -11.69 10.81 8.17
C LEU A 63 -10.76 11.74 7.38
N GLY A 64 -9.56 11.28 7.01
CA GLY A 64 -8.61 12.10 6.24
C GLY A 64 -7.82 13.10 7.08
N LEU A 65 -7.90 13.03 8.41
CA LEU A 65 -7.19 13.91 9.34
C LEU A 65 -5.70 13.57 9.42
N ILE A 66 -5.34 12.30 9.15
CA ILE A 66 -3.95 11.84 9.12
C ILE A 66 -3.64 10.99 7.87
N GLY A 67 -2.36 10.97 7.47
CA GLY A 67 -1.81 10.07 6.45
C GLY A 67 -1.40 8.70 7.01
N ILE A 68 -0.99 7.79 6.13
CA ILE A 68 -0.55 6.42 6.46
C ILE A 68 0.60 6.45 7.47
N LYS A 69 1.58 7.35 7.26
CA LYS A 69 2.72 7.50 8.18
C LYS A 69 2.31 7.83 9.62
N ASN A 70 1.29 8.67 9.78
CA ASN A 70 0.80 9.07 11.10
C ASN A 70 -0.16 8.03 11.69
N GLN A 71 -0.91 7.31 10.88
CA GLN A 71 -1.69 6.15 11.32
C GLN A 71 -0.78 5.12 11.99
N MET A 72 0.38 4.81 11.39
CA MET A 72 1.36 3.90 11.99
C MET A 72 1.86 4.38 13.36
N LYS A 73 2.01 5.68 13.58
CA LYS A 73 2.38 6.25 14.89
C LYS A 73 1.25 6.10 15.91
N VAL A 74 0.01 6.33 15.51
CA VAL A 74 -1.17 6.15 16.38
C VAL A 74 -1.32 4.68 16.78
N GLU A 75 -1.18 3.75 15.83
CA GLU A 75 -1.23 2.32 16.12
C GLU A 75 -0.07 1.90 17.03
N LYS A 76 1.17 2.34 16.76
CA LYS A 76 2.33 2.16 17.66
C LYS A 76 2.06 2.62 19.11
N ASN A 77 1.18 3.60 19.33
CA ASN A 77 0.82 4.07 20.67
C ASN A 77 -0.32 3.27 21.30
N LYS A 78 -1.25 2.70 20.53
CA LYS A 78 -2.25 1.72 21.04
C LYS A 78 -1.57 0.44 21.55
N VAL A 79 -0.42 0.08 20.99
CA VAL A 79 0.43 -1.07 21.37
C VAL A 79 0.77 -1.09 22.87
N SER A 80 0.88 0.05 23.55
CA SER A 80 1.34 0.07 24.95
C SER A 80 0.25 -0.22 25.98
N LYS A 81 -1.04 -0.21 25.63
CA LYS A 81 -2.12 -0.26 26.63
C LYS A 81 -2.73 -1.62 26.95
N GLN A 82 -2.58 -2.67 26.12
CA GLN A 82 -3.19 -3.98 26.45
C GLN A 82 -2.66 -5.23 25.73
N GLY A 83 -1.56 -5.17 24.95
CA GLY A 83 -0.88 -6.37 24.43
C GLY A 83 -1.64 -7.24 23.41
N GLN A 84 -2.90 -6.96 23.10
CA GLN A 84 -3.67 -7.67 22.08
C GLN A 84 -3.64 -6.89 20.76
N TYR A 85 -2.80 -7.35 19.83
CA TYR A 85 -2.82 -6.87 18.45
C TYR A 85 -3.99 -7.49 17.69
N ASN A 86 -4.70 -6.69 16.89
CA ASN A 86 -5.55 -7.22 15.83
C ASN A 86 -4.73 -8.11 14.88
N GLN A 87 -5.36 -9.14 14.31
CA GLN A 87 -4.78 -10.07 13.35
C GLN A 87 -4.02 -9.37 12.20
N PHE A 88 -4.50 -8.24 11.68
CA PHE A 88 -3.83 -7.51 10.60
C PHE A 88 -2.51 -6.90 11.04
N TYR A 89 -2.49 -6.12 12.13
CA TYR A 89 -1.24 -5.57 12.66
C TYR A 89 -0.27 -6.65 13.16
N LYS A 90 -0.78 -7.74 13.75
CA LYS A 90 0.05 -8.90 14.10
C LYS A 90 0.72 -9.49 12.87
N ARG A 91 -0.01 -9.62 11.76
CA ARG A 91 0.55 -10.08 10.48
C ARG A 91 1.54 -9.07 9.90
N TYR A 92 1.26 -7.77 9.98
CA TYR A 92 2.21 -6.71 9.59
C TYR A 92 3.56 -6.85 10.30
N LEU A 93 3.55 -7.00 11.63
CA LEU A 93 4.77 -7.22 12.41
C LEU A 93 5.47 -8.53 12.01
N ASN A 94 4.73 -9.60 11.77
CA ASN A 94 5.29 -10.85 11.28
C ASN A 94 5.98 -10.66 9.92
N CYS A 95 5.34 -9.96 8.97
CA CYS A 95 5.93 -9.66 7.66
C CYS A 95 7.21 -8.82 7.80
N LYS A 96 7.25 -7.83 8.70
CA LYS A 96 8.46 -7.03 8.94
C LYS A 96 9.58 -7.88 9.55
N ASN A 97 9.27 -8.78 10.48
CA ASN A 97 10.27 -9.56 11.19
C ASN A 97 10.65 -10.87 10.47
N SER A 98 9.91 -11.23 9.42
CA SER A 98 10.17 -12.45 8.64
C SER A 98 11.56 -12.42 7.99
N ALA A 99 12.14 -13.61 7.90
CA ALA A 99 13.35 -13.92 7.16
C ALA A 99 13.13 -15.08 6.15
N ASP A 100 11.86 -15.44 5.92
CA ASP A 100 11.45 -16.54 5.06
C ASP A 100 11.60 -16.18 3.57
N ILE A 101 12.83 -16.23 3.05
CA ILE A 101 13.13 -15.90 1.66
C ILE A 101 13.29 -17.20 0.88
N ASP A 102 12.51 -17.35 -0.18
CA ASP A 102 12.70 -18.42 -1.16
C ASP A 102 13.85 -18.05 -2.10
N GLU A 103 15.02 -18.65 -1.89
CA GLU A 103 16.23 -18.35 -2.68
C GLU A 103 16.10 -18.66 -4.17
N SER A 104 15.12 -19.49 -4.56
CA SER A 104 14.83 -19.80 -5.96
C SER A 104 13.91 -18.78 -6.65
N ALA A 105 13.31 -17.87 -5.87
CA ALA A 105 12.32 -16.92 -6.36
C ALA A 105 12.92 -15.55 -6.68
N ILE A 106 12.26 -14.87 -7.62
CA ILE A 106 12.56 -13.48 -7.95
C ILE A 106 11.82 -12.57 -6.98
N TYR A 107 12.50 -11.54 -6.50
CA TYR A 107 11.92 -10.50 -5.64
C TYR A 107 12.13 -9.11 -6.21
N TYR A 108 11.21 -8.21 -5.88
CA TYR A 108 11.29 -6.78 -6.17
C TYR A 108 11.31 -5.97 -4.88
N TRP A 109 11.97 -4.82 -4.90
CA TRP A 109 11.81 -3.80 -3.87
C TRP A 109 10.80 -2.76 -4.34
N ILE A 110 9.72 -2.60 -3.57
CA ILE A 110 8.66 -1.62 -3.82
C ILE A 110 8.43 -0.73 -2.58
N TYR A 111 7.78 0.41 -2.78
CA TYR A 111 7.31 1.28 -1.70
C TYR A 111 5.90 1.80 -1.99
N PHE A 112 5.11 1.98 -0.93
CA PHE A 112 3.78 2.57 -1.00
C PHE A 112 3.62 3.67 0.05
N GLY A 113 3.45 4.89 -0.42
CA GLY A 113 3.40 6.11 0.39
C GLY A 113 2.02 6.77 0.46
N ASP A 114 2.03 7.99 0.99
CA ASP A 114 0.85 8.84 1.07
C ASP A 114 0.42 9.34 -0.33
N LYS A 115 -0.86 9.72 -0.48
CA LYS A 115 -1.42 10.23 -1.75
C LYS A 115 -1.30 9.29 -2.96
N ASN A 116 -1.18 7.98 -2.73
CA ASN A 116 -0.93 6.98 -3.77
C ASN A 116 0.41 7.18 -4.50
N ASP A 117 1.39 7.80 -3.84
CA ASP A 117 2.77 7.72 -4.30
C ASP A 117 3.27 6.29 -4.12
N PHE A 118 3.73 5.68 -5.20
CA PHE A 118 4.23 4.31 -5.20
C PHE A 118 5.34 4.16 -6.22
N GLY A 119 6.19 3.18 -6.00
CA GLY A 119 7.28 2.87 -6.92
C GLY A 119 8.13 1.73 -6.40
N GLY A 120 9.33 1.63 -6.94
CA GLY A 120 10.28 0.60 -6.56
C GLY A 120 11.60 0.74 -7.29
N GLN A 121 12.51 -0.17 -6.98
CA GLN A 121 13.77 -0.24 -7.71
C GLN A 121 13.48 -0.65 -9.16
N SER A 122 13.86 0.22 -10.09
CA SER A 122 13.55 0.07 -11.51
C SER A 122 14.78 0.19 -12.39
N GLU A 123 14.68 -0.41 -13.59
CA GLU A 123 15.64 -0.29 -14.67
C GLU A 123 15.02 0.43 -15.87
N TRP A 124 15.86 1.12 -16.63
CA TRP A 124 15.45 1.80 -17.86
C TRP A 124 15.29 0.76 -18.97
N VAL A 125 14.19 0.85 -19.71
CA VAL A 125 13.86 -0.06 -20.81
C VAL A 125 14.02 0.60 -22.17
N GLY A 126 13.63 1.87 -22.29
CA GLY A 126 13.58 2.54 -23.58
C GLY A 126 12.90 3.91 -23.53
N TRP A 127 12.82 4.54 -24.70
CA TRP A 127 11.99 5.72 -24.94
C TRP A 127 10.59 5.29 -25.37
N ALA A 128 9.56 5.96 -24.87
CA ALA A 128 8.17 5.73 -25.26
C ALA A 128 7.75 6.57 -26.48
N ASP A 129 8.57 7.56 -26.85
CA ASP A 129 8.32 8.49 -27.94
C ASP A 129 9.61 8.80 -28.73
N GLU A 130 9.45 9.20 -30.00
CA GLU A 130 10.56 9.52 -30.88
C GLU A 130 11.35 10.75 -30.41
N GLU A 131 10.66 11.71 -29.79
CA GLU A 131 11.24 12.94 -29.26
C GLU A 131 12.04 12.73 -27.96
N ARG A 132 12.03 11.51 -27.41
CA ARG A 132 12.71 11.12 -26.17
C ARG A 132 12.32 12.00 -24.99
N THR A 133 11.03 12.29 -24.87
CA THR A 133 10.46 13.07 -23.76
C THR A 133 9.93 12.15 -22.66
N LEU A 134 9.54 10.93 -23.01
CA LEU A 134 8.98 9.92 -22.13
C LEU A 134 9.86 8.68 -22.09
N GLU A 135 10.24 8.25 -20.89
CA GLU A 135 10.99 7.02 -20.67
C GLU A 135 10.09 5.90 -20.16
N VAL A 136 10.43 4.67 -20.53
CA VAL A 136 9.84 3.43 -20.03
C VAL A 136 10.77 2.85 -18.97
N ARG A 137 10.24 2.58 -17.78
CA ARG A 137 10.95 1.91 -16.69
C ARG A 137 10.20 0.66 -16.24
N ARG A 138 10.93 -0.37 -15.83
CA ARG A 138 10.38 -1.61 -15.28
C ARG A 138 10.96 -1.91 -13.92
N LEU A 139 10.20 -2.60 -13.05
CA LEU A 139 10.75 -3.14 -11.82
C LEU A 139 11.92 -4.09 -12.09
N ARG A 140 13.03 -3.82 -11.41
CA ARG A 140 14.25 -4.61 -11.48
C ARG A 140 14.31 -5.61 -10.33
N PRO A 141 14.63 -6.89 -10.59
CA PRO A 141 14.90 -7.86 -9.54
C PRO A 141 15.97 -7.39 -8.55
N VAL A 142 15.78 -7.74 -7.27
CA VAL A 142 16.71 -7.41 -6.19
C VAL A 142 17.21 -8.66 -5.50
N ILE A 143 18.40 -8.58 -4.90
CA ILE A 143 18.87 -9.57 -3.93
C ILE A 143 18.17 -9.27 -2.61
N PRO A 144 17.25 -10.13 -2.10
CA PRO A 144 16.38 -9.79 -0.98
C PRO A 144 17.14 -9.34 0.27
N GLN A 145 18.16 -10.08 0.67
CA GLN A 145 18.95 -9.81 1.87
C GLN A 145 19.68 -8.46 1.78
N ALA A 146 20.22 -8.13 0.60
CA ALA A 146 20.89 -6.86 0.37
C ALA A 146 19.89 -5.69 0.40
N ALA A 147 18.72 -5.87 -0.24
CA ALA A 147 17.67 -4.86 -0.25
C ALA A 147 17.08 -4.62 1.14
N ILE A 148 16.85 -5.67 1.95
CA ILE A 148 16.41 -5.55 3.35
C ILE A 148 17.42 -4.76 4.16
N LYS A 149 18.72 -5.09 4.04
CA LYS A 149 19.79 -4.40 4.75
C LYS A 149 19.84 -2.91 4.40
N LEU A 150 19.80 -2.59 3.10
CA LEU A 150 19.78 -1.22 2.61
C LEU A 150 18.57 -0.45 3.14
N CYS A 151 17.36 -1.00 2.97
CA CYS A 151 16.12 -0.38 3.45
C CYS A 151 16.17 -0.12 4.96
N THR A 152 16.68 -1.08 5.73
CA THR A 152 16.81 -0.94 7.19
C THR A 152 17.77 0.18 7.58
N SER A 153 18.83 0.41 6.81
CA SER A 153 19.80 1.49 7.07
C SER A 153 19.33 2.88 6.66
N VAL A 154 18.51 3.00 5.60
CA VAL A 154 18.10 4.29 5.03
C VAL A 154 16.70 4.71 5.47
N TYR A 155 15.80 3.73 5.62
CA TYR A 155 14.39 3.93 5.89
C TYR A 155 14.01 3.15 7.17
N GLU A 156 13.12 2.17 7.03
CA GLU A 156 12.80 1.18 8.04
C GLU A 156 12.92 -0.22 7.44
N ARG A 157 12.94 -1.24 8.30
CA ARG A 157 12.91 -2.62 7.84
C ARG A 157 11.66 -2.84 6.94
N PRO A 158 11.84 -3.29 5.69
CA PRO A 158 10.72 -3.48 4.77
C PRO A 158 9.92 -4.72 5.16
N MET A 159 8.65 -4.78 4.77
CA MET A 159 7.87 -6.01 4.85
C MET A 159 8.41 -7.05 3.85
N LEU A 160 8.47 -8.32 4.25
CA LEU A 160 8.63 -9.43 3.31
C LEU A 160 7.25 -9.95 2.90
N ILE A 161 6.98 -9.98 1.59
CA ILE A 161 5.66 -10.34 1.03
C ILE A 161 5.81 -11.61 0.19
N ASN A 162 5.28 -12.72 0.72
CA ASN A 162 5.34 -14.05 0.09
C ASN A 162 3.96 -14.64 -0.23
N SER A 163 2.88 -14.01 0.21
CA SER A 163 1.52 -14.52 0.03
C SER A 163 0.54 -13.42 -0.33
N LYS A 164 -0.64 -13.82 -0.81
CA LYS A 164 -1.78 -12.91 -1.03
C LYS A 164 -2.05 -12.08 0.22
N ALA A 165 -2.13 -12.72 1.39
CA ALA A 165 -2.45 -12.05 2.63
C ALA A 165 -1.43 -10.96 2.98
N ASP A 166 -0.13 -11.20 2.77
CA ASP A 166 0.92 -10.21 3.05
C ASP A 166 0.80 -8.99 2.13
N ALA A 167 0.42 -9.19 0.86
CA ALA A 167 0.16 -8.09 -0.06
C ALA A 167 -1.03 -7.23 0.38
N LEU A 168 -2.09 -7.83 0.94
CA LEU A 168 -3.21 -7.08 1.51
C LEU A 168 -2.76 -6.22 2.69
N ILE A 169 -1.96 -6.80 3.59
CA ILE A 169 -1.38 -6.07 4.73
C ILE A 169 -0.54 -4.89 4.23
N PHE A 170 0.30 -5.09 3.21
CA PHE A 170 1.12 -4.04 2.65
C PHE A 170 0.31 -2.87 2.09
N ARG A 171 -0.84 -3.15 1.46
CA ARG A 171 -1.71 -2.07 0.95
C ARG A 171 -2.40 -1.26 2.07
N ILE A 172 -2.64 -1.87 3.23
CA ILE A 172 -3.23 -1.19 4.39
C ILE A 172 -2.18 -0.30 5.05
N PHE A 173 -1.00 -0.85 5.34
CA PHE A 173 0.02 -0.18 6.16
C PHE A 173 1.05 0.61 5.34
N GLY A 174 1.20 0.32 4.06
CA GLY A 174 2.20 0.95 3.18
C GLY A 174 3.63 0.71 3.63
N GLY A 175 4.52 1.65 3.31
CA GLY A 175 5.94 1.61 3.62
C GLY A 175 6.75 0.90 2.53
N HIS A 176 7.90 0.35 2.89
CA HIS A 176 8.76 -0.40 1.97
C HIS A 176 8.50 -1.90 2.06
N ALA A 177 8.59 -2.61 0.95
CA ALA A 177 8.46 -4.06 0.90
C ALA A 177 9.42 -4.73 -0.08
N ILE A 178 9.83 -5.94 0.27
CA ILE A 178 10.48 -6.90 -0.62
C ILE A 178 9.42 -7.96 -0.96
N VAL A 179 9.01 -8.02 -2.22
CA VAL A 179 7.86 -8.81 -2.66
C VAL A 179 8.25 -9.86 -3.69
N LYS A 180 7.75 -11.08 -3.50
CA LYS A 180 7.93 -12.17 -4.47
C LYS A 180 7.24 -11.82 -5.79
N ALA A 181 7.90 -12.07 -6.92
CA ALA A 181 7.49 -11.56 -8.23
C ALA A 181 6.10 -12.02 -8.68
N ASP A 182 5.75 -13.29 -8.44
CA ASP A 182 4.44 -13.87 -8.75
C ASP A 182 3.32 -13.23 -7.90
N ILE A 183 3.60 -12.99 -6.62
CA ILE A 183 2.69 -12.27 -5.71
C ILE A 183 2.52 -10.82 -6.15
N CYS A 184 3.61 -10.13 -6.52
CA CYS A 184 3.58 -8.77 -7.02
C CYS A 184 2.69 -8.67 -8.27
N LYS A 185 2.98 -9.49 -9.29
CA LYS A 185 2.24 -9.50 -10.55
C LYS A 185 0.74 -9.76 -10.35
N LYS A 186 0.37 -10.64 -9.42
CA LYS A 186 -1.03 -11.06 -9.22
C LYS A 186 -1.84 -10.13 -8.32
N TYR A 187 -1.23 -9.56 -7.28
CA TYR A 187 -1.95 -8.84 -6.23
C TYR A 187 -1.56 -7.37 -6.08
N LEU A 188 -0.48 -6.95 -6.74
CA LEU A 188 0.04 -5.58 -6.79
C LEU A 188 0.36 -5.17 -8.24
N PRO A 189 -0.57 -5.36 -9.21
CA PRO A 189 -0.29 -5.16 -10.63
C PRO A 189 0.16 -3.75 -10.98
N GLU A 190 -0.28 -2.73 -10.23
CA GLU A 190 0.11 -1.34 -10.43
C GLU A 190 1.63 -1.11 -10.28
N PHE A 191 2.32 -2.01 -9.57
CA PHE A 191 3.77 -1.96 -9.43
C PHE A 191 4.49 -2.72 -10.54
N TYR A 192 3.86 -3.74 -11.12
CA TYR A 192 4.49 -4.65 -12.08
C TYR A 192 4.44 -4.14 -13.52
N GLU A 193 3.43 -3.33 -13.85
CA GLU A 193 3.31 -2.71 -15.16
C GLU A 193 4.48 -1.74 -15.44
N ASP A 194 4.88 -1.67 -16.71
CA ASP A 194 5.94 -0.76 -17.14
C ASP A 194 5.47 0.68 -16.90
N TYR A 195 6.27 1.43 -16.15
CA TYR A 195 6.03 2.83 -15.89
C TYR A 195 6.46 3.67 -17.09
N VAL A 196 5.56 4.51 -17.59
CA VAL A 196 5.86 5.52 -18.63
C VAL A 196 5.76 6.90 -18.01
N GLY A 197 6.84 7.66 -18.03
CA GLY A 197 6.89 8.98 -17.39
C GLY A 197 7.94 9.92 -18.00
N PRO A 198 7.92 11.19 -17.60
CA PRO A 198 8.87 12.18 -18.10
C PRO A 198 10.30 11.79 -17.74
N SER A 199 11.23 11.99 -18.69
CA SER A 199 12.65 11.76 -18.42
C SER A 199 13.22 12.81 -17.46
N PRO A 200 13.95 12.40 -16.40
CA PRO A 200 14.59 13.33 -15.47
C PRO A 200 15.57 14.31 -16.13
N GLU A 201 16.13 13.95 -17.29
CA GLU A 201 17.13 14.76 -18.00
C GLU A 201 16.54 16.06 -18.60
N ARG A 202 15.22 16.11 -18.90
CA ARG A 202 14.58 17.31 -19.48
C ARG A 202 13.90 18.22 -18.46
N ASP A 203 13.48 17.72 -17.31
CA ASP A 203 12.95 18.59 -16.23
C ASP A 203 14.04 19.48 -15.61
N ALA A 204 15.29 19.02 -15.62
CA ALA A 204 16.44 19.84 -15.22
C ALA A 204 16.71 21.03 -16.17
N LEU A 205 16.34 20.91 -17.46
CA LEU A 205 16.55 21.95 -18.48
C LEU A 205 15.43 23.01 -18.53
N LYS A 206 14.25 22.74 -17.96
CA LYS A 206 13.16 23.73 -17.83
C LYS A 206 13.27 24.60 -16.57
N SER A 207 14.26 24.32 -15.73
CA SER A 207 14.49 24.99 -14.45
C SER A 207 15.67 25.99 -14.49
N ILE A 208 16.16 26.30 -15.70
CA ILE A 208 17.22 27.28 -16.00
C ILE A 208 16.64 28.31 -16.97
#